data_AF-A0A2W6B687-F1
#
_entry.id   AF-A0A2W6B687-F1
#
_cell.length_a   1.000
_cell.length_b   1.000
_cell.length_c   1.000
_cell.angle_alpha   90.00
_cell.angle_beta   90.00
_cell.angle_gamma   90.00
#
_symmetry.space_group_name_H-M   'P 1'
#
loop_
_entity.id
_entity.type
_entity.pdbx_description
1 polymer ?
#
loop_
_entity_poly.entity_id
_entity_poly.type
_entity_poly.pdbx_seq_one_letter_code
_entity_poly.pdbx_strand_id
1 'polypeptide(L)'
;MAGPKHPRVQYRCSFCGKSQDQVHGLIAGPGGVYICDECIELCREIIAEELSASAAKRPQIPKVPNTSAGHGTAESAGSSGGRGI
;
A
#
# COMPACT_ATOMS: atom_id res chain seq x y z
N MET A 1 10.68 -45.52 15.03
CA MET A 1 9.38 -44.83 15.19
C MET A 1 9.43 -43.58 14.33
N ALA A 2 8.71 -43.53 13.20
CA ALA A 2 8.72 -42.38 12.31
C ALA A 2 7.70 -41.34 12.81
N GLY A 3 8.19 -40.14 13.17
CA GLY A 3 7.37 -39.04 13.67
C GLY A 3 6.36 -38.49 12.65
N PRO A 4 5.40 -37.67 13.09
CA PRO A 4 4.34 -37.12 12.24
C PRO A 4 4.96 -36.20 11.19
N LYS A 5 4.96 -36.62 9.93
CA LYS A 5 5.38 -35.78 8.81
C LYS A 5 4.29 -34.75 8.57
N HIS A 6 4.47 -33.56 9.14
CA HIS A 6 3.64 -32.40 8.83
C HIS A 6 3.54 -32.26 7.29
N PRO A 7 2.34 -32.16 6.70
CA PRO A 7 2.20 -31.90 5.28
C PRO A 7 2.85 -30.53 5.02
N ARG A 8 4.05 -30.55 4.44
CA ARG A 8 4.85 -29.34 4.16
C ARG A 8 4.08 -28.56 3.09
N VAL A 9 3.25 -27.61 3.50
CA VAL A 9 2.60 -26.68 2.57
C VAL A 9 3.71 -25.91 1.89
N GLN A 10 4.00 -26.29 0.64
CA GLN A 10 5.10 -25.73 -0.13
C GLN A 10 4.65 -24.42 -0.75
N TYR A 11 4.88 -23.32 -0.04
CA TYR A 11 4.69 -21.98 -0.58
C TYR A 11 5.70 -21.73 -1.70
N ARG A 12 5.22 -21.20 -2.83
CA ARG A 12 6.04 -20.94 -4.03
C ARG A 12 5.85 -19.51 -4.48
N CYS A 13 6.94 -18.88 -4.89
CA CYS A 13 6.91 -17.57 -5.51
C CYS A 13 6.09 -17.60 -6.81
N SER A 14 5.15 -16.67 -6.96
CA SER A 14 4.30 -16.55 -8.15
C SER A 14 5.07 -16.05 -9.39
N PHE A 15 6.26 -15.47 -9.20
CA PHE A 15 7.06 -14.91 -10.30
C PHE A 15 8.12 -15.88 -10.83
N CYS A 16 8.93 -16.48 -9.95
CA CYS A 16 10.02 -17.39 -10.35
C CYS A 16 9.71 -18.87 -10.11
N GLY A 17 8.63 -19.20 -9.38
CA GLY A 17 8.25 -20.58 -9.08
C GLY A 17 9.07 -21.29 -7.99
N LYS A 18 10.10 -20.63 -7.43
CA LYS A 18 10.94 -21.17 -6.35
C LYS A 18 10.13 -21.42 -5.07
N SER A 19 10.43 -22.51 -4.36
CA SER A 19 9.80 -22.80 -3.06
C SER A 19 10.42 -21.98 -1.92
N GLN A 20 9.72 -21.91 -0.78
CA GLN A 20 10.18 -21.22 0.42
C GLN A 20 11.58 -21.68 0.90
N ASP A 21 11.93 -22.96 0.73
CA ASP A 21 13.26 -23.49 1.08
C ASP A 21 14.38 -23.06 0.11
N GLN A 22 14.04 -22.58 -1.09
CA GLN A 22 15.00 -22.18 -2.13
C GLN A 22 15.35 -20.69 -2.12
N VAL A 23 14.67 -19.89 -1.28
CA VAL A 23 14.82 -18.43 -1.24
C VAL A 23 15.10 -17.99 0.20
N HIS A 24 15.76 -16.86 0.36
CA HIS A 24 16.06 -16.32 1.70
C HIS A 24 14.81 -15.76 2.38
N GLY A 25 13.88 -15.20 1.60
CA GLY A 25 12.60 -14.70 2.09
C GLY A 25 11.48 -14.90 1.08
N LEU A 26 10.30 -15.28 1.58
CA LEU A 26 9.06 -15.35 0.79
C LEU A 26 7.96 -14.56 1.52
N ILE A 27 7.44 -13.54 0.85
CA ILE A 27 6.39 -12.66 1.38
C ILE A 27 5.05 -13.11 0.82
N ALA A 28 4.06 -13.31 1.71
CA ALA A 28 2.68 -13.61 1.34
C ALA A 28 1.84 -12.32 1.27
N GLY A 29 1.16 -12.11 0.15
CA GLY A 29 0.25 -10.99 -0.07
C GLY A 29 -1.23 -11.40 0.01
N PRO A 30 -2.15 -10.42 0.16
CA PRO A 30 -3.58 -10.68 0.05
C PRO A 30 -3.93 -11.23 -1.34
N GLY A 31 -4.88 -12.17 -1.41
CA GLY A 31 -5.26 -12.82 -2.66
C GLY A 31 -4.39 -14.02 -3.07
N GLY A 32 -3.54 -14.53 -2.18
CA GLY A 32 -2.77 -15.76 -2.45
C GLY A 32 -1.57 -15.56 -3.37
N VAL A 33 -1.06 -14.34 -3.46
CA VAL A 33 0.15 -14.00 -4.23
C VAL A 33 1.37 -14.11 -3.32
N TYR A 34 2.46 -14.67 -3.84
CA TYR A 34 3.72 -14.83 -3.10
C TYR A 34 4.87 -14.27 -3.91
N ILE A 35 5.79 -13.55 -3.26
CA ILE A 35 6.97 -12.96 -3.89
C ILE A 35 8.21 -13.23 -3.05
N CYS A 36 9.33 -13.58 -3.69
CA CYS A 36 10.61 -13.82 -3.00
C CYS A 36 11.55 -12.60 -3.06
N ASP A 37 12.60 -12.61 -2.22
CA ASP A 37 13.59 -11.54 -2.14
C ASP A 37 14.29 -11.25 -3.48
N GLU A 38 14.77 -12.28 -4.18
CA GLU A 38 15.41 -12.13 -5.50
C GLU A 38 14.49 -11.48 -6.53
N CYS A 39 13.20 -11.84 -6.56
CA CYS A 39 12.23 -11.21 -7.46
C CYS A 39 12.01 -9.73 -7.11
N ILE A 40 12.07 -9.36 -5.84
CA ILE A 40 11.96 -7.95 -5.42
C ILE A 40 13.16 -7.15 -5.92
N GLU A 41 14.37 -7.69 -5.83
CA GLU A 41 15.59 -7.02 -6.32
C GLU A 41 15.54 -6.81 -7.83
N LEU A 42 15.21 -7.86 -8.58
CA LEU A 42 15.04 -7.78 -10.03
C LEU A 42 13.96 -6.75 -10.42
N CYS A 43 12.80 -6.77 -9.75
CA CYS A 43 11.77 -5.76 -9.99
C CYS A 43 12.25 -4.34 -9.65
N ARG A 44 13.04 -4.16 -8.59
CA ARG A 44 13.59 -2.85 -8.23
C ARG A 44 14.56 -2.33 -9.28
N GLU A 45 15.42 -3.17 -9.83
CA GLU A 45 16.36 -2.78 -10.90
C GLU A 45 15.62 -2.34 -12.16
N ILE A 46 14.65 -3.12 -12.61
CA ILE A 46 13.82 -2.80 -13.78
C ILE A 46 13.08 -1.46 -13.57
N ILE A 47 12.46 -1.26 -12.39
CA ILE A 47 11.75 -0.02 -12.07
C ILE A 47 12.71 1.17 -11.98
N ALA A 48 13.91 0.99 -11.41
CA ALA A 48 14.91 2.05 -11.29
C ALA A 48 15.41 2.48 -12.68
N GLU A 49 15.65 1.54 -13.59
CA GLU A 49 16.00 1.82 -14.98
C GLU A 49 14.90 2.64 -15.67
N GLU A 50 13.64 2.20 -15.57
CA GLU A 50 12.47 2.91 -16.12
C GLU A 50 12.29 4.33 -15.53
N LEU A 51 12.47 4.50 -14.22
CA LEU A 51 12.40 5.81 -13.55
C LEU A 51 13.57 6.73 -13.95
N SER A 52 14.76 6.17 -14.15
CA SER A 52 15.93 6.92 -14.63
C SER A 52 15.79 7.36 -16.08
N ALA A 53 15.18 6.53 -16.94
CA ALA A 53 14.79 6.89 -18.30
C ALA A 53 13.62 7.90 -18.31
N SER A 54 12.75 7.83 -17.30
CA SER A 54 11.60 8.72 -17.10
C SER A 54 11.90 9.96 -16.25
N ALA A 55 13.15 10.28 -15.92
CA ALA A 55 13.49 11.58 -15.33
C ALA A 55 13.15 12.77 -16.28
N ALA A 56 12.85 12.49 -17.56
CA ALA A 56 12.24 13.43 -18.51
C ALA A 56 10.69 13.51 -18.44
N LYS A 57 10.00 12.67 -17.66
CA LYS A 57 8.57 12.77 -17.33
C LYS A 57 8.34 12.46 -15.86
N ARG A 58 8.42 13.49 -15.02
CA ARG A 58 8.00 13.43 -13.61
C ARG A 58 6.55 12.91 -13.50
N PRO A 59 6.27 11.84 -12.73
CA PRO A 59 4.91 11.56 -12.30
C PRO A 59 4.53 12.64 -11.29
N GLN A 60 3.65 13.54 -11.68
CA GLN A 60 3.04 14.50 -10.76
C GLN A 60 2.06 13.71 -9.89
N ILE A 61 2.51 13.24 -8.73
CA ILE A 61 1.60 12.74 -7.68
C ILE A 61 0.79 13.96 -7.22
N PRO A 62 -0.53 14.01 -7.48
CA PRO A 62 -1.35 15.13 -7.03
C PRO A 62 -1.32 15.16 -5.51
N LYS A 63 -0.79 16.22 -4.92
CA LYS A 63 -0.90 16.47 -3.48
C LYS A 63 -2.39 16.60 -3.17
N VAL A 64 -2.93 15.62 -2.47
CA VAL A 64 -4.31 15.67 -2.00
C VAL A 64 -4.45 16.85 -1.04
N PRO A 65 -5.36 17.82 -1.30
CA PRO A 65 -5.61 18.90 -0.37
C PRO A 65 -6.32 18.32 0.85
N ASN A 66 -5.67 18.42 2.02
CA ASN A 66 -6.28 18.11 3.29
C ASN A 66 -7.31 19.20 3.62
N THR A 67 -8.57 18.96 3.30
CA THR A 67 -9.66 19.80 3.78
C THR A 67 -9.89 19.53 5.27
N SER A 68 -9.12 20.22 6.11
CA SER A 68 -9.55 20.51 7.49
C SER A 68 -10.55 21.68 7.44
N ALA A 69 -11.66 21.51 6.73
CA ALA A 69 -12.79 22.42 6.82
C ALA A 69 -13.59 22.03 8.07
N GLY A 70 -13.29 22.71 9.17
CA GLY A 70 -14.06 22.63 10.40
C GLY A 70 -15.50 23.07 10.15
N HIS A 71 -16.45 22.29 10.68
CA HIS A 71 -17.81 22.74 10.90
C HIS A 71 -17.78 23.88 11.92
N GLY A 72 -17.78 25.13 11.45
CA GLY A 72 -18.15 26.29 12.26
C GLY A 72 -19.66 26.43 12.23
N THR A 73 -20.34 26.01 13.29
CA THR A 73 -21.75 26.35 13.51
C THR A 73 -21.83 27.84 13.80
N ALA A 74 -22.39 28.61 12.86
CA ALA A 74 -22.75 30.00 13.11
C ALA A 74 -23.92 30.04 14.09
N GLU A 75 -23.65 30.45 15.33
CA GLU A 75 -24.66 30.80 16.31
C GLU A 75 -25.36 32.09 15.89
N SER A 76 -26.65 31.96 15.61
CA SER A 76 -27.55 33.01 15.15
C SER A 76 -27.79 34.05 16.25
N ALA A 77 -27.04 35.15 16.23
CA ALA A 77 -27.45 36.38 16.90
C ALA A 77 -28.48 37.12 16.02
N GLY A 78 -29.76 37.01 16.36
CA GLY A 78 -30.87 37.63 15.62
C GLY A 78 -31.97 38.13 16.54
N SER A 79 -31.83 39.38 16.98
CA SER A 79 -32.80 40.34 17.52
C SER A 79 -34.28 39.93 17.62
N SER A 80 -34.77 39.74 18.84
CA SER A 80 -36.17 40.00 19.19
C SER A 80 -36.31 41.46 19.65
N GLY A 81 -36.78 42.30 18.72
CA GLY A 81 -37.08 43.72 18.95
C GLY A 81 -38.20 43.95 19.96
N GLY A 82 -38.04 45.03 20.73
CA GLY A 82 -38.98 45.47 21.77
C GLY A 82 -40.29 46.02 21.22
N ARG A 83 -41.35 45.83 22.02
CA ARG A 83 -42.67 46.46 21.89
C ARG A 83 -43.05 47.05 23.24
N GLY A 84 -43.53 48.30 23.23
CA GLY A 84 -44.47 48.81 24.23
C GLY A 84 -43.92 49.89 25.14
N ILE A 85 -44.19 51.15 24.81
CA ILE A 85 -45.16 52.00 25.52
C ILE A 85 -45.95 52.82 24.48
#